data_AF-A0A0F8X753-F1
#
_entry.id   AF-A0A0F8X753-F1
#
_cell.length_a   1.000
_cell.length_b   1.000
_cell.length_c   1.000
_cell.angle_alpha   90.00
_cell.angle_beta   90.00
_cell.angle_gamma   90.00
#
_symmetry.space_group_name_H-M   'P 1'
#
loop_
_entity.id
_entity.type
_entity.pdbx_description
1 polymer ?
#
loop_
_entity_poly.entity_id
_entity_poly.type
_entity_poly.pdbx_seq_one_letter_code
_entity_poly.pdbx_strand_id
1 'polypeptide(L)'
;MLTALCAPSVWASKGERPIRLGYWLRHFTIPVGSFNDLVLALEALKDEPQAYIVRGRVIDDAAPQIRRRMKEPQSIESAFRQWLCIDIDALDIDTRDLARAVYRARSLLPRGLAEAQCYYAVTGSTSPTKLHVHLWFWLERPYADAELRAALRAYPVDLSLYTAVQPHFTSLPTIDGDALVRRGILEGIDAHLETPAEVDPVVAWQALERACAQVAKADKGARHAMLNKSAYHLAVHISSGALSREDVEKALFWAAES
;
A
#
# COMPACT_ATOMS: atom_id res chain seq x y z
N MET A 1 -5.32 -5.98 8.06
CA MET A 1 -6.47 -5.22 7.51
C MET A 1 -6.16 -4.65 6.12
N LEU A 2 -7.08 -4.80 5.16
CA LEU A 2 -7.15 -4.06 3.90
C LEU A 2 -8.26 -3.00 4.00
N THR A 3 -8.02 -1.81 3.45
CA THR A 3 -9.07 -0.78 3.29
C THR A 3 -9.51 -0.79 1.83
N ALA A 4 -10.77 -1.15 1.57
CA ALA A 4 -11.35 -1.12 0.24
C ALA A 4 -12.28 0.08 0.09
N LEU A 5 -12.15 0.79 -1.03
CA LEU A 5 -13.04 1.87 -1.43
C LEU A 5 -13.80 1.43 -2.67
N CYS A 6 -15.12 1.65 -2.68
CA CYS A 6 -15.97 1.26 -3.79
C CYS A 6 -16.83 2.43 -4.24
N ALA A 7 -16.86 2.69 -5.55
CA ALA A 7 -17.77 3.68 -6.11
C ALA A 7 -19.22 3.17 -5.96
N PRO A 8 -20.15 3.94 -5.39
CA PRO A 8 -21.54 3.54 -5.33
C PRO A 8 -22.14 3.53 -6.75
N SER A 9 -22.68 2.38 -7.15
CA SER A 9 -23.58 2.31 -8.30
C SER A 9 -24.92 2.93 -7.91
N VAL A 10 -25.24 4.11 -8.43
CA VAL A 10 -26.56 4.72 -8.23
C VAL A 10 -27.36 4.61 -9.50
N TRP A 11 -28.43 3.83 -9.47
CA TRP A 11 -29.35 3.70 -10.58
C TRP A 11 -30.27 4.92 -10.62
N ALA A 12 -30.31 5.62 -11.76
CA ALA A 12 -31.31 6.67 -11.97
C ALA A 12 -32.70 6.03 -12.05
N SER A 13 -33.73 6.66 -11.47
CA SER A 13 -35.11 6.19 -11.56
C SER A 13 -35.65 6.12 -13.00
N LYS A 14 -34.98 6.78 -13.95
CA LYS A 14 -35.20 6.66 -15.40
C LYS A 14 -33.84 6.65 -16.13
N GLY A 15 -33.19 5.49 -16.22
CA GLY A 15 -31.98 5.32 -17.02
C GLY A 15 -31.50 3.88 -17.03
N GLU A 16 -31.05 3.40 -18.19
CA GLU A 16 -30.56 2.01 -18.39
C GLU A 16 -29.14 1.77 -17.85
N ARG A 17 -28.48 2.81 -17.33
CA ARG A 17 -27.11 2.72 -16.79
C ARG A 17 -26.98 3.44 -15.44
N PRO A 18 -26.18 2.91 -14.49
CA PRO A 18 -25.95 3.56 -13.22
C PRO A 18 -25.19 4.89 -13.41
N ILE A 19 -25.66 5.93 -12.73
CA ILE A 19 -24.95 7.20 -12.55
C ILE A 19 -23.80 6.94 -11.57
N ARG A 20 -22.57 7.24 -11.98
CA ARG A 20 -21.44 7.31 -11.05
C ARG A 20 -21.58 8.59 -10.23
N LEU A 21 -21.89 8.49 -8.94
CA LEU A 21 -21.90 9.63 -8.01
C LEU A 21 -20.47 10.13 -7.73
N GLY A 22 -19.79 10.70 -8.74
CA GLY A 22 -18.52 11.42 -8.60
C GLY A 22 -17.53 10.85 -7.57
N TYR A 23 -16.85 11.75 -6.86
CA TYR A 23 -15.75 11.47 -5.93
C TYR A 23 -16.15 10.83 -4.59
N TRP A 24 -17.40 10.41 -4.40
CA TRP A 24 -17.90 9.82 -3.15
C TRP A 24 -17.83 8.29 -3.19
N LEU A 25 -17.26 7.70 -2.16
CA LEU A 25 -16.90 6.28 -2.12
C LEU A 25 -17.46 5.67 -0.84
N ARG A 26 -18.04 4.48 -0.94
CA ARG A 26 -18.25 3.61 0.22
C ARG A 26 -16.91 3.05 0.64
N HIS A 27 -16.74 2.81 1.93
CA HIS A 27 -15.55 2.16 2.47
C HIS A 27 -15.94 0.93 3.29
N PHE A 28 -15.06 -0.05 3.30
CA PHE A 28 -15.13 -1.21 4.17
C PHE A 28 -13.72 -1.73 4.43
N THR A 29 -13.56 -2.49 5.51
CA THR A 29 -12.28 -3.10 5.86
C THR A 29 -12.39 -4.61 5.84
N ILE A 30 -11.33 -5.26 5.34
CA ILE A 30 -11.23 -6.71 5.29
C ILE A 30 -10.12 -7.13 6.26
N PRO A 31 -10.42 -7.94 7.28
CA PRO A 31 -9.40 -8.55 8.12
C PRO A 31 -8.47 -9.43 7.30
N VAL A 32 -7.17 -9.18 7.44
CA VAL A 32 -6.11 -10.01 6.86
C VAL A 32 -5.00 -10.08 7.89
N GLY A 33 -4.55 -11.30 8.21
CA GLY A 33 -3.48 -11.59 9.17
C GLY A 33 -2.39 -12.52 8.61
N SER A 34 -2.54 -12.99 7.37
CA SER A 34 -1.60 -13.88 6.70
C SER A 34 -1.59 -13.66 5.19
N PHE A 35 -0.62 -14.28 4.49
CA PHE A 35 -0.61 -14.35 3.04
C PHE A 35 -1.89 -14.98 2.46
N ASN A 36 -2.37 -16.06 3.06
CA ASN A 36 -3.59 -16.73 2.62
C ASN A 36 -4.83 -15.83 2.77
N ASP A 37 -4.95 -15.08 3.87
CA ASP A 37 -6.06 -14.12 4.03
C ASP A 37 -5.99 -13.01 2.98
N LEU A 38 -4.78 -12.53 2.67
CA LEU A 38 -4.56 -11.54 1.62
C LEU A 38 -5.02 -12.09 0.26
N VAL A 39 -4.61 -13.31 -0.10
CA VAL A 39 -5.05 -13.97 -1.35
C VAL A 39 -6.57 -14.09 -1.40
N LEU A 40 -7.20 -14.60 -0.33
CA LEU A 40 -8.66 -14.74 -0.25
C LEU A 40 -9.37 -13.40 -0.44
N ALA A 41 -8.85 -12.32 0.16
CA ALA A 41 -9.41 -10.99 0.00
C ALA A 41 -9.24 -10.45 -1.43
N LEU A 42 -8.09 -10.68 -2.07
CA LEU A 42 -7.84 -10.26 -3.46
C LEU A 42 -8.69 -11.05 -4.47
N GLU A 43 -8.90 -12.33 -4.22
CA GLU A 43 -9.79 -13.18 -5.02
C GLU A 43 -11.25 -12.75 -4.87
N ALA A 44 -11.69 -12.37 -3.66
CA ALA A 44 -13.04 -11.86 -3.46
C ALA A 44 -13.30 -10.51 -4.16
N LEU A 45 -12.26 -9.68 -4.35
CA LEU A 45 -12.35 -8.38 -5.01
C LEU A 45 -12.11 -8.43 -6.53
N LYS A 46 -11.82 -9.61 -7.11
CA LYS A 46 -11.42 -9.71 -8.52
C LYS A 46 -12.52 -9.34 -9.51
N ASP A 47 -13.76 -9.58 -9.13
CA ASP A 47 -14.94 -9.34 -9.97
C ASP A 47 -15.62 -7.99 -9.65
N GLU A 48 -14.96 -7.16 -8.84
CA GLU A 48 -15.48 -5.86 -8.37
C GLU A 48 -14.74 -4.69 -9.04
N PRO A 49 -15.05 -4.35 -10.32
CA PRO A 49 -14.35 -3.29 -11.08
C PRO A 49 -14.56 -1.88 -10.53
N GLN A 50 -15.49 -1.71 -9.58
CA GLN A 50 -15.73 -0.44 -8.90
C GLN A 50 -15.00 -0.33 -7.57
N ALA A 51 -14.36 -1.41 -7.11
CA ALA A 51 -13.60 -1.46 -5.88
C ALA A 51 -12.10 -1.36 -6.15
N TYR A 52 -11.38 -0.75 -5.21
CA TYR A 52 -9.92 -0.75 -5.17
C TYR A 52 -9.45 -0.63 -3.72
N ILE A 53 -8.23 -1.08 -3.48
CA ILE A 53 -7.60 -1.02 -2.17
C ILE A 53 -6.82 0.29 -2.04
N VAL A 54 -6.75 0.83 -0.84
CA VAL A 54 -5.83 1.92 -0.49
C VAL A 54 -4.98 1.50 0.71
N ARG A 55 -3.77 2.06 0.81
CA ARG A 55 -2.88 1.81 1.95
C ARG A 55 -3.33 2.53 3.21
N GLY A 56 -3.96 3.69 3.11
CA GLY A 56 -4.41 4.45 4.26
C GLY A 56 -5.57 3.78 4.99
N ARG A 57 -5.74 4.11 6.28
CA ARG A 57 -6.96 3.76 7.03
C ARG A 57 -7.97 4.88 6.92
N VAL A 58 -9.25 4.53 6.93
CA VAL A 58 -10.32 5.51 7.08
C VAL A 58 -10.28 6.03 8.52
N ILE A 59 -10.51 7.33 8.71
CA ILE A 59 -10.56 7.94 10.05
C ILE A 59 -11.78 7.42 10.84
N ASP A 60 -11.67 7.34 12.17
CA ASP A 60 -12.63 6.61 13.01
C ASP A 60 -14.06 7.19 12.97
N ASP A 61 -14.21 8.49 12.74
CA ASP A 61 -15.48 9.22 12.67
C ASP A 61 -15.96 9.50 11.23
N ALA A 62 -15.35 8.84 10.25
CA ALA A 62 -15.71 9.03 8.84
C ALA A 62 -17.17 8.67 8.57
N ALA A 63 -17.84 9.51 7.78
CA ALA A 63 -19.16 9.20 7.25
C ALA A 63 -19.14 7.89 6.42
N PRO A 64 -20.29 7.20 6.27
CA PRO A 64 -20.39 5.97 5.46
C PRO A 64 -19.94 6.14 4.00
N GLN A 65 -19.99 7.38 3.49
CA GLN A 65 -19.43 7.76 2.21
C GLN A 65 -18.39 8.85 2.41
N ILE A 66 -17.22 8.66 1.81
CA ILE A 66 -16.09 9.57 1.92
C ILE A 66 -15.59 10.02 0.56
N ARG A 67 -14.90 11.15 0.53
CA ARG A 67 -14.01 11.49 -0.60
C ARG A 67 -12.63 10.99 -0.28
N ARG A 68 -11.90 10.42 -1.24
CA ARG A 68 -10.53 9.92 -1.03
C ARG A 68 -9.52 11.07 -0.83
N ARG A 69 -9.29 11.49 0.43
CA ARG A 69 -8.47 12.69 0.75
C ARG A 69 -7.64 12.52 2.02
N MET A 70 -6.39 12.97 1.93
CA MET A 70 -5.44 13.09 3.06
C MET A 70 -5.42 14.51 3.66
N LYS A 71 -6.17 15.45 3.08
CA LYS A 71 -6.21 16.86 3.50
C LYS A 71 -7.66 17.25 3.77
N GLU A 72 -7.83 18.32 4.54
CA GLU A 72 -9.14 18.79 4.98
C GLU A 72 -10.17 18.98 3.83
N PRO A 73 -11.40 18.45 3.97
CA PRO A 73 -11.83 17.51 5.01
C PRO A 73 -11.16 16.14 4.83
N GLN A 74 -10.35 15.74 5.80
CA GLN A 74 -9.61 14.49 5.77
C GLN A 74 -10.57 13.32 5.94
N SER A 75 -10.29 12.19 5.28
CA SER A 75 -11.08 10.96 5.43
C SER A 75 -10.20 9.72 5.53
N ILE A 76 -8.97 9.84 5.07
CA ILE A 76 -7.98 8.77 5.05
C ILE A 76 -6.71 9.32 5.69
N GLU A 77 -6.04 8.49 6.47
CA GLU A 77 -4.73 8.78 7.03
C GLU A 77 -3.75 7.63 6.79
N SER A 78 -2.47 7.93 6.95
CA SER A 78 -1.41 6.94 6.80
C SER A 78 -1.56 5.82 7.82
N ALA A 79 -1.26 4.60 7.42
CA ALA A 79 -1.31 3.43 8.29
C ALA A 79 -0.17 2.49 7.94
N PHE A 80 0.39 1.82 8.96
CA PHE A 80 1.33 0.73 8.75
C PHE A 80 0.58 -0.46 8.14
N ARG A 81 1.13 -1.07 7.09
CA ARG A 81 0.55 -2.29 6.48
C ARG A 81 1.58 -3.39 6.39
N GLN A 82 1.13 -4.59 6.73
CA GLN A 82 1.88 -5.83 6.59
C GLN A 82 1.69 -6.48 5.21
N TRP A 83 1.01 -5.80 4.29
CA TRP A 83 0.94 -6.21 2.90
C TRP A 83 1.59 -5.13 2.03
N LEU A 84 2.12 -5.57 0.90
CA LEU A 84 2.74 -4.73 -0.12
C LEU A 84 2.19 -5.12 -1.48
N CYS A 85 1.76 -4.14 -2.26
CA CYS A 85 1.53 -4.30 -3.69
C CYS A 85 2.64 -3.53 -4.41
N ILE A 86 3.35 -4.22 -5.28
CA ILE A 86 4.28 -3.64 -6.24
C ILE A 86 3.58 -3.61 -7.59
N ASP A 87 3.64 -2.46 -8.26
CA ASP A 87 3.22 -2.33 -9.64
C ASP A 87 4.44 -2.14 -10.53
N ILE A 88 4.57 -3.04 -11.50
CA ILE A 88 5.61 -3.03 -12.52
C ILE A 88 4.91 -2.75 -13.84
N ASP A 89 5.20 -1.57 -14.39
CA ASP A 89 4.64 -1.11 -15.65
C ASP A 89 5.63 -1.29 -16.82
N ALA A 90 5.10 -1.77 -17.94
CA ALA A 90 5.76 -1.80 -19.24
C ALA A 90 7.15 -2.46 -19.24
N LEU A 91 7.34 -3.51 -18.44
CA LEU A 91 8.59 -4.26 -18.40
C LEU A 91 8.81 -4.99 -19.73
N ASP A 92 9.93 -4.71 -20.40
CA ASP A 92 10.28 -5.34 -21.68
C ASP A 92 10.64 -6.82 -21.46
N ILE A 93 9.67 -7.70 -21.69
CA ILE A 93 9.80 -9.14 -21.54
C ILE A 93 8.79 -9.88 -22.42
N ASP A 94 9.17 -11.05 -22.91
CA ASP A 94 8.26 -11.96 -23.62
C ASP A 94 7.20 -12.51 -22.66
N THR A 95 5.93 -12.23 -22.94
CA THR A 95 4.79 -12.60 -22.09
C THR A 95 4.02 -13.82 -22.61
N ARG A 96 4.51 -14.49 -23.67
CA ARG A 96 3.93 -15.75 -24.16
C ARG A 96 3.92 -16.85 -23.10
N ASP A 97 4.93 -16.86 -22.24
CA ASP A 97 4.94 -17.62 -20.98
C ASP A 97 4.80 -16.63 -19.81
N LEU A 98 3.54 -16.37 -19.42
CA LEU A 98 3.24 -15.42 -18.35
C LEU A 98 3.86 -15.82 -17.01
N ALA A 99 3.85 -17.11 -16.66
CA ALA A 99 4.42 -17.56 -15.39
C ALA A 99 5.93 -17.25 -15.34
N ARG A 100 6.65 -17.52 -16.43
CA ARG A 100 8.06 -17.17 -16.56
C ARG A 100 8.27 -15.65 -16.55
N ALA A 101 7.44 -14.89 -17.25
CA ALA A 101 7.54 -13.43 -17.30
C ALA A 101 7.37 -12.80 -15.90
N VAL A 102 6.35 -13.24 -15.15
CA VAL A 102 6.09 -12.77 -13.79
C VAL A 102 7.22 -13.19 -12.84
N TYR A 103 7.73 -14.42 -12.94
CA TYR A 103 8.89 -14.85 -12.14
C TYR A 103 10.11 -13.95 -12.39
N ARG A 104 10.36 -13.59 -13.65
CA ARG A 104 11.47 -12.70 -14.02
C ARG A 104 11.22 -11.28 -13.50
N ALA A 105 10.01 -10.77 -13.58
CA ALA A 105 9.65 -9.47 -13.01
C ALA A 105 9.89 -9.44 -11.49
N ARG A 106 9.45 -10.48 -10.76
CA ARG A 106 9.73 -10.64 -9.31
C ARG A 106 11.23 -10.64 -9.03
N SER A 107 12.04 -11.31 -9.86
CA SER A 107 13.49 -11.41 -9.66
C SER A 107 14.26 -10.08 -9.80
N LEU A 108 13.62 -9.03 -10.31
CA LEU A 108 14.21 -7.68 -10.41
C LEU A 108 14.01 -6.85 -9.14
N LEU A 109 13.29 -7.37 -8.15
CA LEU A 109 13.01 -6.71 -6.87
C LEU A 109 14.16 -6.93 -5.86
N PRO A 110 14.14 -6.27 -4.68
CA PRO A 110 15.10 -6.57 -3.61
C PRO A 110 15.08 -8.06 -3.29
N ARG A 111 16.20 -8.62 -2.84
CA ARG A 111 16.35 -10.07 -2.61
C ARG A 111 15.21 -10.66 -1.79
N GLY A 112 14.84 -9.98 -0.69
CA GLY A 112 13.75 -10.41 0.19
C GLY A 112 12.36 -10.42 -0.44
N LEU A 113 12.16 -9.80 -1.61
CA LEU A 113 10.95 -9.91 -2.43
C LEU A 113 11.16 -10.80 -3.66
N ALA A 114 12.37 -10.85 -4.21
CA ALA A 114 12.73 -11.67 -5.37
C ALA A 114 12.55 -13.16 -5.10
N GLU A 115 12.83 -13.59 -3.88
CA GLU A 115 12.71 -14.99 -3.42
C GLU A 115 11.36 -15.27 -2.73
N ALA A 116 10.54 -14.25 -2.47
CA ALA A 116 9.35 -14.38 -1.64
C ALA A 116 8.12 -14.90 -2.36
N GLN A 117 7.25 -15.58 -1.62
CA GLN A 117 5.93 -15.93 -2.12
C GLN A 117 5.12 -14.67 -2.44
N CYS A 118 4.41 -14.68 -3.55
CA CYS A 118 3.55 -13.55 -3.93
C CYS A 118 2.35 -13.99 -4.73
N TYR A 119 1.28 -13.22 -4.61
CA TYR A 119 0.13 -13.31 -5.50
C TYR A 119 0.31 -12.30 -6.63
N TYR A 120 0.24 -12.75 -7.87
CA TYR A 120 0.37 -11.89 -9.03
C TYR A 120 -0.98 -11.63 -9.70
N ALA A 121 -1.14 -10.44 -10.26
CA ALA A 121 -2.26 -10.08 -11.12
C ALA A 121 -1.76 -9.27 -12.32
N VAL A 122 -1.74 -9.90 -13.49
CA VAL A 122 -1.36 -9.31 -14.78
C VAL A 122 -2.49 -8.40 -15.25
N THR A 123 -2.16 -7.15 -15.58
CA THR A 123 -3.15 -6.15 -15.99
C THR A 123 -3.48 -6.26 -17.48
N GLY A 124 -4.56 -5.60 -17.90
CA GLY A 124 -4.99 -5.60 -19.31
C GLY A 124 -4.09 -4.82 -20.26
N SER A 125 -3.15 -4.03 -19.72
CA SER A 125 -2.14 -3.32 -20.51
C SER A 125 -1.01 -4.23 -21.01
N THR A 126 -0.95 -5.48 -20.54
CA THR A 126 0.07 -6.45 -20.96
C THR A 126 -0.05 -6.79 -22.44
N SER A 127 1.08 -6.74 -23.15
CA SER A 127 1.22 -7.13 -24.55
C SER A 127 2.25 -8.24 -24.70
N PRO A 128 2.38 -8.89 -25.88
CA PRO A 128 3.34 -9.99 -26.09
C PRO A 128 4.80 -9.69 -25.72
N THR A 129 5.20 -8.42 -25.68
CA THR A 129 6.58 -8.00 -25.39
C THR A 129 6.68 -7.05 -24.18
N LYS A 130 5.57 -6.75 -23.50
CA LYS A 130 5.56 -5.84 -22.35
C LYS A 130 4.63 -6.37 -21.25
N LEU A 131 5.20 -6.62 -20.08
CA LEU A 131 4.46 -7.06 -18.91
C LEU A 131 4.02 -5.85 -18.08
N HIS A 132 2.74 -5.87 -17.69
CA HIS A 132 2.19 -5.01 -16.65
C HIS A 132 1.59 -5.90 -15.55
N VAL A 133 2.11 -5.81 -14.33
CA VAL A 133 1.74 -6.76 -13.27
C VAL A 133 1.75 -6.12 -11.88
N HIS A 134 0.72 -6.43 -11.11
CA HIS A 134 0.71 -6.23 -9.67
C HIS A 134 1.24 -7.47 -8.96
N LEU A 135 2.20 -7.30 -8.06
CA LEU A 135 2.75 -8.34 -7.18
C LEU A 135 2.41 -8.02 -5.74
N TRP A 136 1.62 -8.89 -5.10
CA TRP A 136 1.14 -8.74 -3.74
C TRP A 136 1.89 -9.67 -2.79
N PHE A 137 2.46 -9.08 -1.74
CA PHE A 137 3.25 -9.77 -0.73
C PHE A 137 2.64 -9.59 0.65
N TRP A 138 2.80 -10.62 1.48
CA TRP A 138 2.61 -10.50 2.93
C TRP A 138 3.98 -10.40 3.59
N LEU A 139 4.20 -9.31 4.32
CA LEU A 139 5.47 -8.95 4.92
C LEU A 139 5.62 -9.56 6.33
N GLU A 140 6.86 -9.72 6.76
CA GLU A 140 7.26 -10.16 8.09
C GLU A 140 6.74 -9.24 9.21
N ARG A 141 6.56 -7.94 8.91
CA ARG A 141 6.01 -6.95 9.83
C ARG A 141 5.23 -5.85 9.10
N PRO A 142 4.45 -5.02 9.81
CA PRO A 142 3.88 -3.82 9.23
C PRO A 142 4.97 -2.78 8.86
N TYR A 143 4.83 -2.18 7.67
CA TYR A 143 5.68 -1.08 7.16
C TYR A 143 4.89 0.20 6.93
N ALA A 144 5.48 1.35 7.28
CA ALA A 144 5.00 2.67 6.88
C ALA A 144 5.34 2.97 5.41
N ASP A 145 4.56 3.84 4.77
CA ASP A 145 4.79 4.12 3.35
C ASP A 145 6.11 4.86 3.05
N ALA A 146 6.70 5.53 4.04
CA ALA A 146 8.03 6.15 3.91
C ALA A 146 9.13 5.09 3.85
N GLU A 147 9.04 4.04 4.68
CA GLU A 147 9.97 2.91 4.65
C GLU A 147 9.92 2.23 3.28
N LEU A 148 8.71 1.95 2.76
CA LEU A 148 8.54 1.32 1.46
C LEU A 148 9.15 2.15 0.33
N ARG A 149 8.90 3.47 0.30
CA ARG A 149 9.50 4.36 -0.70
C ARG A 149 11.01 4.40 -0.63
N ALA A 150 11.58 4.33 0.57
CA ALA A 150 13.02 4.32 0.74
C ALA A 150 13.62 3.00 0.24
N ALA A 151 13.07 1.86 0.68
CA ALA A 151 13.54 0.53 0.31
C ALA A 151 13.42 0.24 -1.19
N LEU A 152 12.38 0.77 -1.85
CA LEU A 152 12.08 0.45 -3.25
C LEU A 152 12.58 1.49 -4.26
N ARG A 153 13.26 2.55 -3.80
CA ARG A 153 13.66 3.68 -4.66
C ARG A 153 14.55 3.29 -5.85
N ALA A 154 15.39 2.27 -5.68
CA ALA A 154 16.34 1.81 -6.68
C ALA A 154 15.77 0.74 -7.63
N TYR A 155 14.49 0.40 -7.49
CA TYR A 155 13.86 -0.72 -8.17
C TYR A 155 12.79 -0.25 -9.17
N PRO A 156 12.48 -1.04 -10.21
CA PRO A 156 11.56 -0.65 -11.28
C PRO A 156 10.09 -0.76 -10.83
N VAL A 157 9.68 0.09 -9.88
CA VAL A 157 8.33 0.07 -9.29
C VAL A 157 7.70 1.46 -9.26
N ASP A 158 6.37 1.55 -9.36
CA ASP A 158 5.68 2.81 -9.14
C ASP A 158 5.64 3.19 -7.64
N LEU A 159 6.50 4.13 -7.24
CA LEU A 159 6.54 4.65 -5.87
C LEU A 159 5.29 5.47 -5.49
N SER A 160 4.46 5.88 -6.46
CA SER A 160 3.23 6.65 -6.20
C SER A 160 2.25 5.84 -5.36
N LEU A 161 2.20 4.51 -5.55
CA LEU A 161 1.35 3.56 -4.83
C LEU A 161 1.52 3.58 -3.31
N TYR A 162 2.67 4.04 -2.83
CA TYR A 162 2.94 4.21 -1.41
C TYR A 162 2.33 5.51 -0.87
N THR A 163 1.45 6.17 -1.60
CA THR A 163 0.62 7.24 -1.04
C THR A 163 -0.61 6.61 -0.42
N ALA A 164 -0.92 6.93 0.84
CA ALA A 164 -2.04 6.35 1.58
C ALA A 164 -3.40 6.39 0.83
N VAL A 165 -3.60 7.34 -0.07
CA VAL A 165 -4.81 7.48 -0.89
C VAL A 165 -4.67 6.97 -2.33
N GLN A 166 -3.52 6.46 -2.77
CA GLN A 166 -3.42 5.94 -4.13
C GLN A 166 -4.21 4.63 -4.26
N PRO A 167 -5.01 4.44 -5.33
CA PRO A 167 -5.69 3.17 -5.61
C PRO A 167 -4.71 2.07 -5.99
N HIS A 168 -5.02 0.88 -5.49
CA HIS A 168 -4.45 -0.39 -5.91
C HIS A 168 -5.62 -1.18 -6.50
N PHE A 169 -5.70 -1.22 -7.84
CA PHE A 169 -6.80 -1.90 -8.51
C PHE A 169 -6.62 -3.42 -8.43
N THR A 170 -7.69 -4.11 -8.03
CA THR A 170 -7.69 -5.56 -7.78
C THR A 170 -8.59 -6.33 -8.72
N SER A 171 -9.33 -5.66 -9.61
CA SER A 171 -10.26 -6.30 -10.54
C SER A 171 -9.55 -6.94 -11.73
N LEU A 172 -10.14 -7.98 -12.30
CA LEU A 172 -9.66 -8.57 -13.55
C LEU A 172 -9.96 -7.61 -14.71
N PRO A 173 -9.03 -7.47 -15.68
CA PRO A 173 -9.34 -6.75 -16.90
C PRO A 173 -10.38 -7.54 -17.71
N THR A 174 -11.36 -6.85 -18.27
CA THR A 174 -12.30 -7.45 -19.23
C THR A 174 -11.71 -7.33 -20.63
N ILE A 175 -11.25 -8.44 -21.19
CA ILE A 175 -10.61 -8.50 -22.51
C ILE A 175 -11.31 -9.59 -23.31
N ASP A 176 -11.80 -9.22 -24.49
CA ASP A 176 -12.50 -10.16 -25.35
C ASP A 176 -11.55 -11.21 -25.93
N GLY A 177 -11.95 -12.48 -25.87
CA GLY A 177 -11.14 -13.62 -26.33
C GLY A 177 -9.88 -13.92 -25.51
N ASP A 178 -9.78 -13.40 -24.29
CA ASP A 178 -8.59 -13.56 -23.45
C ASP A 178 -8.48 -14.95 -22.82
N ALA A 179 -7.52 -15.73 -23.32
CA ALA A 179 -7.24 -17.09 -22.82
C ALA A 179 -6.16 -17.12 -21.73
N LEU A 180 -5.62 -15.96 -21.33
CA LEU A 180 -4.49 -15.89 -20.41
C LEU A 180 -4.93 -16.09 -18.96
N VAL A 181 -4.23 -16.97 -18.24
CA VAL A 181 -4.34 -17.06 -16.77
C VAL A 181 -3.57 -15.89 -16.16
N ARG A 182 -4.28 -14.78 -15.93
CA ARG A 182 -3.68 -13.52 -15.49
C ARG A 182 -3.31 -13.46 -14.00
N ARG A 183 -3.65 -14.47 -13.22
CA ARG A 183 -3.46 -14.48 -11.76
C ARG A 183 -2.94 -15.81 -11.28
N GLY A 184 -2.28 -15.78 -10.15
CA GLY A 184 -1.81 -16.99 -9.48
C GLY A 184 -0.88 -16.66 -8.33
N ILE A 185 -0.33 -17.71 -7.76
CA ILE A 185 0.66 -17.62 -6.71
C ILE A 185 2.00 -18.04 -7.31
N LEU A 186 3.03 -17.24 -7.07
CA LEU A 186 4.41 -17.70 -7.19
C LEU A 186 4.89 -18.09 -5.81
N GLU A 187 5.27 -19.35 -5.66
CA GLU A 187 5.84 -19.89 -4.42
C GLU A 187 7.16 -19.20 -4.05
N GLY A 188 7.49 -19.20 -2.76
CA GLY A 188 8.71 -18.61 -2.25
C GLY A 188 8.74 -18.57 -0.72
N ILE A 189 9.69 -17.81 -0.18
CA ILE A 189 9.85 -17.59 1.27
C ILE A 189 8.93 -16.47 1.79
N ASP A 190 8.97 -16.21 3.09
CA ASP A 190 8.32 -15.02 3.65
C ASP A 190 8.97 -13.73 3.12
N ALA A 191 8.12 -12.79 2.70
CA ALA A 191 8.58 -11.53 2.14
C ALA A 191 9.17 -10.65 3.24
N HIS A 192 10.33 -10.07 2.93
CA HIS A 192 10.96 -9.07 3.78
C HIS A 192 11.58 -7.97 2.94
N LEU A 193 11.69 -6.79 3.54
CA LEU A 193 12.39 -5.68 2.91
C LEU A 193 13.75 -5.52 3.57
N GLU A 194 14.79 -5.62 2.77
CA GLU A 194 16.13 -5.18 3.17
C GLU A 194 16.04 -3.71 3.56
N THR A 195 16.49 -3.42 4.76
CA THR A 195 16.54 -2.05 5.24
C THR A 195 17.61 -1.27 4.49
N PRO A 196 17.33 0.00 4.13
CA PRO A 196 18.36 0.84 3.52
C PRO A 196 19.60 0.82 4.40
N ALA A 197 20.78 0.92 3.77
CA ALA A 197 22.07 0.97 4.45
C ALA A 197 22.03 1.84 5.72
N GLU A 198 22.78 1.40 6.72
CA GLU A 198 22.88 1.97 8.07
C GLU A 198 22.70 3.50 8.05
N VAL A 199 21.57 3.97 8.58
CA VAL A 199 21.34 5.42 8.68
C VAL A 199 22.18 5.94 9.84
N ASP A 200 22.94 7.01 9.60
CA ASP A 200 23.72 7.68 10.63
C ASP A 200 22.85 7.94 11.89
N PRO A 201 23.20 7.34 13.05
CA PRO A 201 22.45 7.51 14.29
C PRO A 201 22.27 8.98 14.70
N VAL A 202 23.22 9.85 14.35
CA VAL A 202 23.12 11.28 14.64
C VAL A 202 21.98 11.93 13.86
N VAL A 203 21.84 11.61 12.57
CA VAL A 203 20.76 12.13 11.72
C VAL A 203 19.40 11.62 12.21
N ALA A 204 19.36 10.35 12.63
CA ALA A 204 18.16 9.72 13.16
C ALA A 204 17.72 10.38 14.48
N TRP A 205 18.65 10.62 15.41
CA TRP A 205 18.37 11.30 16.66
C TRP A 205 17.88 12.73 16.46
N GLN A 206 18.52 13.49 15.56
CA GLN A 206 18.06 14.84 15.21
C GLN A 206 16.66 14.85 14.59
N ALA A 207 16.29 13.80 13.83
CA ALA A 207 14.94 13.66 13.31
C ALA A 207 13.93 13.43 14.44
N LEU A 208 14.27 12.59 15.44
CA LEU A 208 13.43 12.36 16.63
C LEU A 208 13.25 13.64 17.45
N GLU A 209 14.33 14.39 17.73
CA GLU A 209 14.25 15.65 18.46
C GLU A 209 13.34 16.67 17.76
N ARG A 210 13.47 16.81 16.43
CA ARG A 210 12.59 17.67 15.64
C ARG A 210 11.13 17.22 15.71
N ALA A 211 10.88 15.92 15.64
CA ALA A 211 9.54 15.35 15.71
C ALA A 211 8.90 15.60 17.09
N CYS A 212 9.62 15.36 18.19
CA CYS A 212 9.17 15.67 19.54
C CYS A 212 8.86 17.17 19.70
N ALA A 213 9.72 18.05 19.20
CA ALA A 213 9.48 19.50 19.24
C ALA A 213 8.23 19.93 18.45
N GLN A 214 7.91 19.25 17.34
CA GLN A 214 6.68 19.52 16.58
C GLN A 214 5.42 19.01 17.30
N VAL A 215 5.50 17.85 17.94
CA VAL A 215 4.39 17.26 18.71
C VAL A 215 4.05 18.13 19.93
N ALA A 216 5.06 18.56 20.70
CA ALA A 216 4.85 19.42 21.87
C ALA A 216 4.23 20.78 21.52
N LYS A 217 4.57 21.32 20.34
CA LYS A 217 3.99 22.57 19.84
C LYS A 217 2.61 22.43 19.21
N ALA A 218 2.13 21.21 18.97
CA ALA A 218 0.86 21.00 18.32
C ALA A 218 -0.31 21.25 19.29
N ASP A 219 -1.32 21.99 18.80
CA ASP A 219 -2.57 22.19 19.51
C ASP A 219 -3.22 20.86 19.87
N LYS A 220 -3.98 20.82 20.98
CA LYS A 220 -4.61 19.60 21.50
C LYS A 220 -5.43 18.85 20.44
N GLY A 221 -6.12 19.56 19.55
CA GLY A 221 -6.90 18.98 18.45
C GLY A 221 -6.07 18.43 17.27
N ALA A 222 -4.83 18.90 17.08
CA ALA A 222 -3.94 18.48 15.99
C ALA A 222 -2.87 17.46 16.41
N ARG A 223 -2.74 17.21 17.72
CA ARG A 223 -1.66 16.43 18.30
C ARG A 223 -1.65 14.97 17.85
N HIS A 224 -2.81 14.33 17.74
CA HIS A 224 -2.90 12.95 17.24
C HIS A 224 -2.42 12.83 15.78
N ALA A 225 -2.85 13.74 14.91
CA ALA A 225 -2.38 13.78 13.52
C ALA A 225 -0.87 14.05 13.44
N MET A 226 -0.34 14.91 14.32
CA MET A 226 1.10 15.17 14.40
C MET A 226 1.89 13.94 14.85
N LEU A 227 1.39 13.19 15.86
CA LEU A 227 1.97 11.92 16.29
C LEU A 227 2.03 10.92 15.14
N ASN A 228 0.92 10.72 14.43
CA ASN A 228 0.86 9.80 13.29
C ASN A 228 1.86 10.20 12.20
N LYS A 229 1.97 11.50 11.90
CA LYS A 229 2.93 12.04 10.94
C LYS A 229 4.38 11.86 11.39
N SER A 230 4.69 12.15 12.65
CA SER A 230 6.02 11.98 13.23
C SER A 230 6.46 10.52 13.23
N ALA A 231 5.61 9.61 13.70
CA ALA A 231 5.84 8.17 13.67
C ALA A 231 6.08 7.68 12.23
N TYR A 232 5.29 8.16 11.27
CA TYR A 232 5.47 7.86 9.85
C TYR A 232 6.84 8.25 9.31
N HIS A 233 7.36 9.43 9.66
CA HIS A 233 8.67 9.88 9.20
C HIS A 233 9.83 9.17 9.91
N LEU A 234 9.68 8.85 11.20
CA LEU A 234 10.70 8.17 11.98
C LEU A 234 10.81 6.67 11.68
N ALA A 235 9.78 6.09 11.07
CA ALA A 235 9.75 4.67 10.72
C ALA A 235 10.96 4.22 9.90
N VAL A 236 11.51 5.08 9.02
CA VAL A 236 12.72 4.75 8.26
C VAL A 236 13.95 4.55 9.16
N HIS A 237 14.09 5.36 10.20
CA HIS A 237 15.21 5.27 11.15
C HIS A 237 15.07 4.07 12.10
N ILE A 238 13.84 3.72 12.44
CA ILE A 238 13.55 2.48 13.18
C ILE A 238 13.91 1.28 12.33
N SER A 239 13.50 1.29 11.06
CA SER A 239 13.78 0.19 10.14
C SER A 239 15.28 -0.03 9.96
N SER A 240 16.08 1.03 9.83
CA SER A 240 17.53 0.92 9.67
C SER A 240 18.27 0.50 10.95
N GLY A 241 17.57 0.29 12.07
CA GLY A 241 18.18 0.03 13.38
C GLY A 241 18.84 1.25 14.03
N ALA A 242 18.70 2.44 13.44
CA ALA A 242 19.30 3.67 13.97
C ALA A 242 18.51 4.23 15.17
N LEU A 243 17.22 3.89 15.29
CA LEU A 243 16.38 4.17 16.45
C LEU A 243 15.68 2.89 16.91
N SER A 244 15.50 2.73 18.22
CA SER A 244 14.60 1.73 18.77
C SER A 244 13.15 2.20 18.61
N ARG A 245 12.26 1.28 18.21
CA ARG A 245 10.81 1.54 18.18
C ARG A 245 10.29 1.97 19.54
N GLU A 246 10.73 1.30 20.61
CA GLU A 246 10.30 1.57 21.97
C GLU A 246 10.71 2.98 22.43
N ASP A 247 11.93 3.39 22.11
CA ASP A 247 12.44 4.72 22.48
C ASP A 247 11.71 5.83 21.73
N VAL A 248 11.41 5.62 20.45
CA VAL A 248 10.61 6.56 19.65
C VAL A 248 9.19 6.68 20.20
N GLU A 249 8.54 5.55 20.50
CA GLU A 249 7.18 5.55 21.07
C GLU A 249 7.14 6.30 22.42
N LYS A 250 8.10 6.04 23.33
CA LYS A 250 8.22 6.75 24.61
C LYS A 250 8.47 8.24 24.43
N ALA A 251 9.41 8.62 23.57
CA ALA A 251 9.79 10.01 23.36
C ALA A 251 8.63 10.83 22.76
N LEU A 252 7.94 10.29 21.75
CA LEU A 252 6.78 10.94 21.16
C LEU A 252 5.61 11.04 22.14
N PHE A 253 5.38 10.01 22.97
CA PHE A 253 4.36 10.04 24.01
C PHE A 253 4.62 11.15 25.03
N TRP A 254 5.84 11.25 25.56
CA TRP A 254 6.17 12.33 26.50
C TRP A 254 6.07 13.73 25.88
N ALA A 255 6.47 13.89 24.62
CA ALA A 255 6.31 15.15 23.90
C ALA A 255 4.83 15.52 23.67
N ALA A 256 3.91 14.55 23.68
CA ALA A 256 2.49 14.82 23.54
C ALA A 256 1.82 15.23 24.87
N GLU A 257 2.42 14.89 26.00
CA GLU A 257 1.91 15.22 27.34
C GLU A 257 2.46 16.55 27.87
N SER A 258 3.60 17.03 27.34
CA SER A 258 4.17 18.35 27.61
C SER A 258 3.40 19.49 26.95
#